data_AF-A0A497SHD8-F1
#
_entry.id   AF-A0A497SHD8-F1
#
_cell.length_a   1.000
_cell.length_b   1.000
_cell.length_c   1.000
_cell.angle_alpha   90.00
_cell.angle_beta   90.00
_cell.angle_gamma   90.00
#
_symmetry.space_group_name_H-M   'P 1'
#
loop_
_entity.id
_entity.type
_entity.pdbx_description
1 polymer ?
#
loop_
_entity_poly.entity_id
_entity_poly.type
_entity_poly.pdbx_seq_one_letter_code
_entity_poly.pdbx_strand_id
1 'polypeptide(L)' 'MYKCIKCKKEIENIDQPRCPFCGFRIIAKARPQFVKRVEAK' A
#
# COMPACT_ATOMS: atom_id res chain seq x y z
N MET A 1 -4.68 -4.09 -2.02
CA MET A 1 -3.36 -3.76 -2.58
C MET A 1 -2.58 -2.92 -1.59
N TYR A 2 -1.40 -3.41 -1.26
CA TYR A 2 -0.42 -2.75 -0.44
C TYR A 2 0.76 -2.34 -1.31
N LYS A 3 1.50 -1.32 -0.88
CA LYS A 3 2.68 -0.82 -1.59
C LYS A 3 3.83 -0.72 -0.63
N CYS A 4 4.96 -1.33 -0.96
CA CYS A 4 6.17 -1.12 -0.17
C CYS A 4 6.69 0.31 -0.40
N ILE A 5 7.01 1.03 0.68
CA ILE A 5 7.52 2.40 0.57
C ILE A 5 8.89 2.46 -0.10
N LYS A 6 9.74 1.45 0.13
CA LYS A 6 11.11 1.43 -0.38
C LYS A 6 11.18 1.03 -1.86
N CYS A 7 10.66 -0.15 -2.22
CA CYS A 7 10.76 -0.65 -3.59
C CYS A 7 9.58 -0.23 -4.49
N LYS A 8 8.56 0.43 -3.93
CA LYS A 8 7.34 0.89 -4.62
C LYS A 8 6.54 -0.22 -5.32
N LYS A 9 6.90 -1.49 -5.12
CA LYS A 9 6.16 -2.63 -5.67
C LYS A 9 4.83 -2.81 -4.95
N GLU A 10 3.85 -3.20 -5.74
CA GLU A 10 2.52 -3.56 -5.26
C GLU A 10 2.55 -5.00 -4.75
N ILE A 11 1.88 -5.20 -3.63
CA ILE A 11 1.81 -6.47 -2.92
C ILE A 11 0.33 -6.70 -2.64
N GLU A 12 -0.23 -7.76 -3.20
CA GLU A 12 -1.66 -8.03 -3.07
C GLU A 12 -1.97 -8.75 -1.75
N ASN A 13 -1.12 -9.71 -1.37
CA ASN A 13 -1.25 -10.51 -0.17
C ASN A 13 -0.01 -10.37 0.73
N ILE A 14 -0.25 -10.03 1.99
CA ILE A 14 0.77 -9.91 3.03
C ILE A 14 0.30 -10.78 4.20
N ASP A 15 0.98 -11.90 4.40
CA ASP A 15 0.81 -12.79 5.55
C ASP A 15 1.65 -12.28 6.75
N GLN A 16 2.79 -11.65 6.44
CA GLN A 16 3.71 -11.04 7.41
C GLN A 16 4.05 -9.60 6.98
N PRO A 17 4.31 -8.67 7.92
CA PRO A 17 4.65 -7.28 7.63
C PRO A 17 6.08 -7.14 7.08
N ARG A 18 6.36 -7.83 5.97
CA ARG A 18 7.65 -7.87 5.28
C ARG A 18 7.40 -7.89 3.77
N CYS A 19 7.99 -6.94 3.06
CA CYS A 19 7.94 -6.94 1.61
C CYS A 19 8.73 -8.14 1.05
N PRO A 20 8.12 -8.98 0.19
CA PRO A 20 8.77 -10.16 -0.38
C PRO A 20 9.94 -9.81 -1.31
N PHE A 21 10.03 -8.57 -1.79
CA PHE A 21 11.06 -8.16 -2.75
C PHE A 21 12.30 -7.53 -2.14
N CYS A 22 12.16 -6.79 -1.04
CA CYS A 22 13.27 -6.02 -0.47
C CYS A 22 13.44 -6.23 1.04
N GLY A 23 12.61 -7.08 1.66
CA GLY A 23 12.66 -7.36 3.08
C GLY A 23 12.25 -6.20 4.00
N PHE A 24 11.82 -5.07 3.43
CA PHE A 24 11.40 -3.88 4.18
C PHE A 24 10.07 -4.11 4.90
N ARG A 25 9.93 -3.60 6.13
CA ARG A 25 8.77 -3.90 6.99
C ARG A 25 7.64 -2.86 6.92
N ILE A 26 7.91 -1.69 6.33
CA ILE A 26 6.92 -0.62 6.23
C ILE A 26 6.21 -0.70 4.89
N ILE A 27 4.91 -0.91 4.96
CA ILE A 27 4.04 -1.12 3.81
C ILE A 27 2.84 -0.16 3.96
N ALA A 28 2.51 0.55 2.89
CA ALA A 28 1.39 1.48 2.84
C ALA A 28 0.19 0.85 2.13
N LYS A 29 -1.03 1.12 2.58
CA LYS A 29 -2.24 0.71 1.86
C LYS A 29 -2.35 1.55 0.57
N ALA A 30 -2.62 0.91 -0.56
CA ALA A 30 -2.83 1.64 -1.81
C ALA A 30 -4.10 2.49 -1.71
N ARG A 31 -4.11 3.61 -2.46
CA ARG A 31 -5.30 4.45 -2.57
C ARG A 31 -6.44 3.62 -3.18
N PRO A 32 -7.63 3.61 -2.58
CA PRO A 32 -8.77 2.95 -3.20
C PRO A 32 -9.11 3.61 -4.54
N GLN A 33 -9.61 2.83 -5.49
CA GLN A 33 -9.97 3.32 -6.83
C GLN A 33 -11.26 4.16 -6.84
N PHE A 34 -12.04 4.15 -5.77
CA PHE A 34 -13.24 4.98 -5.68
C PHE A 34 -12.88 6.44 -5.36
N VAL A 35 -13.59 7.36 -6.01
CA VAL A 35 -13.46 8.79 -5.75
C VAL A 35 -14.19 9.13 -4.45
N LYS A 36 -13.45 9.52 -3.42
CA LYS A 36 -14.04 10.07 -2.18
C LYS A 36 -14.56 11.48 -2.46
N ARG A 37 -15.87 11.67 -2.40
CA ARG A 37 -16.50 13.01 -2.44
C ARG A 37 -16.33 13.67 -1.07
N VAL A 38 -15.97 14.95 -1.07
CA VAL A 38 -15.80 15.77 0.14
C VAL A 38 -16.51 17.09 -0.13
N GLU A 39 -17.38 17.51 0.79
CA GLU A 39 -18.04 18.82 0.72
C GLU A 39 -17.00 19.91 1.01
N ALA A 40 -16.89 20.89 0.11
CA ALA A 40 -16.11 22.09 0.35
C ALA A 40 -16.93 23.02 1.24
N LYS A 41 -16.35 23.46 2.35
CA LYS A 41 -16.91 24.52 3.21
C LYS A 41 -16.37 25.88 2.80
#